data_AF-A0A2G4SYQ6-F1
#
_entry.id   AF-A0A2G4SYQ6-F1
#
_cell.length_a   1.000
_cell.length_b   1.000
_cell.length_c   1.000
_cell.angle_alpha   90.00
_cell.angle_beta   90.00
_cell.angle_gamma   90.00
#
_symmetry.space_group_name_H-M   'P 1'
#
loop_
_entity.id
_entity.type
_entity.pdbx_description
1 polymer ?
#
loop_
_entity_poly.entity_id
_entity_poly.type
_entity_poly.pdbx_seq_one_letter_code
_entity_poly.pdbx_strand_id
1 'polypeptide(L)'
;MPDGSNNTEIMKKLKSCATNAFHGVTAHQQFIVNTPDDTPLVGITIRERVPVYDVYMANTQRVALADDAAHPMSMFRGEGSNHAILDVGVLVNEINNVVSNSKPLKEAISDYYKEIIPRTEQAVEASSRAATIMHTNPEGIRQMMEERAALVRKALPRAKDLPRGFKFFPSIKRSNSTSYFDCIFDSTLLIIRASFIHASSVISKLKFMISDNSSLFSSEIMSSVKTYIHNGLC
;
A
#
# COMPACT_ATOMS: atom_id res chain seq x y z
N MET A 1 16.36 6.24 -22.01
CA MET A 1 15.83 7.26 -21.09
C MET A 1 15.62 8.53 -21.89
N PRO A 2 14.66 9.40 -21.53
CA PRO A 2 14.55 10.72 -22.14
C PRO A 2 15.86 11.48 -21.88
N ASP A 3 16.67 11.66 -22.92
CA ASP A 3 17.91 12.43 -22.92
C ASP A 3 17.75 13.73 -23.75
N GLY A 4 16.51 14.03 -24.16
CA GLY A 4 16.17 15.15 -25.02
C GLY A 4 16.09 14.79 -26.51
N SER A 5 16.80 13.74 -26.97
CA SER A 5 16.90 13.39 -28.39
C SER A 5 15.67 12.67 -28.95
N ASN A 6 14.85 12.07 -28.08
CA ASN A 6 13.70 11.23 -28.41
C ASN A 6 12.39 11.72 -27.80
N ASN A 7 12.32 12.98 -27.33
CA ASN A 7 11.18 13.49 -26.57
C ASN A 7 9.85 13.38 -27.34
N THR A 8 9.85 13.64 -28.65
CA THR A 8 8.65 13.54 -29.50
C THR A 8 8.14 12.10 -29.59
N GLU A 9 9.04 11.12 -29.70
CA GLU A 9 8.66 9.69 -29.75
C GLU A 9 8.10 9.23 -28.40
N ILE A 10 8.76 9.63 -27.30
CA ILE A 10 8.31 9.30 -25.95
C ILE A 10 6.94 9.93 -25.67
N MET A 11 6.75 11.21 -26.03
CA MET A 11 5.47 11.89 -25.84
C MET A 11 4.35 11.21 -26.63
N LYS A 12 4.61 10.82 -27.88
CA LYS A 12 3.66 10.07 -28.71
C LYS A 12 3.28 8.73 -28.06
N LYS A 13 4.28 8.01 -27.53
CA LYS A 13 4.04 6.75 -26.81
C LYS A 13 3.24 6.96 -25.53
N LEU A 14 3.56 8.01 -24.76
CA LEU A 14 2.86 8.36 -23.52
C LEU A 14 1.38 8.66 -23.78
N LYS A 15 1.08 9.48 -24.80
CA LYS A 15 -0.29 9.80 -25.21
C LYS A 15 -1.03 8.56 -25.71
N SER A 16 -0.38 7.72 -26.52
CA SER A 16 -0.97 6.46 -26.98
C SER A 16 -1.31 5.51 -25.82
N CYS A 17 -0.40 5.37 -24.84
CA CYS A 17 -0.67 4.60 -23.64
C CYS A 17 -1.83 5.19 -22.84
N ALA A 18 -1.91 6.51 -22.66
CA ALA A 18 -3.02 7.14 -21.93
C ALA A 18 -4.38 6.83 -22.58
N THR A 19 -4.47 6.94 -23.91
CA THR A 19 -5.73 6.67 -24.64
C THR A 19 -6.13 5.19 -24.62
N ASN A 20 -5.15 4.27 -24.62
CA ASN A 20 -5.41 2.83 -24.78
C ASN A 20 -5.43 2.02 -23.47
N ALA A 21 -4.75 2.49 -22.42
CA ALA A 21 -4.57 1.71 -21.18
C ALA A 21 -5.81 1.67 -20.29
N PHE A 22 -6.71 2.65 -20.40
CA PHE A 22 -7.92 2.72 -19.60
C PHE A 22 -9.12 3.06 -20.48
N HIS A 23 -10.23 2.35 -20.27
CA HIS A 23 -11.49 2.65 -20.97
C HIS A 23 -12.21 3.83 -20.32
N GLY A 24 -12.82 4.70 -21.13
CA GLY A 24 -13.49 5.92 -20.68
C GLY A 24 -12.62 7.17 -20.86
N VAL A 25 -13.15 8.34 -20.49
CA VAL A 25 -12.40 9.60 -20.42
C VAL A 25 -12.22 9.95 -18.95
N THR A 26 -10.99 9.82 -18.47
CA THR A 26 -10.62 10.14 -17.09
C THR A 26 -9.80 11.43 -17.03
N ALA A 27 -9.80 12.10 -15.87
CA ALA A 27 -8.99 13.30 -15.68
C ALA A 27 -7.48 13.05 -15.92
N HIS A 28 -6.97 11.86 -15.58
CA HIS A 28 -5.57 11.51 -15.81
C HIS A 28 -5.22 11.37 -17.30
N GLN A 29 -6.15 10.87 -18.13
CA GLN A 29 -5.94 10.81 -19.57
C GLN A 29 -5.89 12.20 -20.19
N GLN A 30 -6.83 13.07 -19.81
CA GLN A 30 -6.87 14.45 -20.32
C GLN A 30 -5.60 15.21 -19.97
N PHE A 31 -5.08 15.03 -18.75
CA PHE A 31 -3.82 15.63 -18.32
C PHE A 31 -2.66 15.26 -19.26
N ILE A 32 -2.54 13.98 -19.61
CA ILE A 32 -1.46 13.49 -20.49
C ILE A 32 -1.68 13.90 -21.95
N VAL A 33 -2.90 13.71 -22.47
CA VAL A 33 -3.22 13.98 -23.89
C VAL A 33 -3.10 15.48 -24.21
N ASN A 34 -3.54 16.35 -23.29
CA ASN A 34 -3.50 17.79 -23.46
C ASN A 34 -2.13 18.42 -23.14
N THR A 35 -1.15 17.63 -22.69
CA THR A 35 0.22 18.12 -22.51
C THR A 35 0.78 18.53 -23.88
N PRO A 36 1.27 19.78 -24.07
CA PRO A 36 1.87 20.23 -25.33
C PRO A 36 3.03 19.32 -25.78
N ASP A 37 3.14 19.09 -27.09
CA ASP A 37 4.14 18.15 -27.65
C ASP A 37 5.59 18.62 -27.47
N ASP A 38 5.80 19.93 -27.28
CA ASP A 38 7.08 20.58 -27.01
C ASP A 38 7.46 20.60 -25.52
N THR A 39 6.64 20.02 -24.65
CA THR A 39 6.91 19.96 -23.20
C THR A 39 8.22 19.21 -22.95
N PRO A 40 9.20 19.81 -22.25
CA PRO A 40 10.44 19.13 -21.89
C PRO A 40 10.18 17.87 -21.07
N LEU A 41 10.69 16.73 -21.53
CA LEU A 41 10.61 15.48 -20.80
C LEU A 41 11.85 15.30 -19.92
N VAL A 42 11.62 15.14 -18.62
CA VAL A 42 12.67 14.89 -17.63
C VAL A 42 12.53 13.45 -17.14
N GLY A 43 13.62 12.69 -17.27
CA GLY A 43 13.70 11.35 -16.70
C GLY A 43 13.81 11.40 -15.18
N ILE A 44 12.99 10.62 -14.49
CA ILE A 44 13.10 10.44 -13.03
C ILE A 44 13.71 9.07 -12.77
N THR A 45 14.81 9.04 -12.01
CA THR A 45 15.33 7.79 -11.47
C THR A 45 14.58 7.45 -10.19
N ILE A 46 13.77 6.39 -10.25
CA ILE A 46 13.15 5.82 -9.06
C ILE A 46 14.25 5.09 -8.28
N ARG A 47 14.44 5.47 -7.01
CA ARG A 47 15.41 4.85 -6.12
C ARG A 47 14.68 4.00 -5.10
N GLU A 48 15.24 2.82 -4.89
CA GLU A 48 14.79 1.87 -3.88
C GLU A 48 15.90 1.73 -2.84
N ARG A 49 15.53 1.35 -1.62
CA ARG A 49 16.52 1.13 -0.57
C ARG A 49 16.07 0.02 0.37
N VAL A 50 16.87 -1.04 0.39
CA VAL A 50 16.72 -2.12 1.37
C VAL A 50 17.13 -1.58 2.75
N PRO A 51 16.29 -1.77 3.79
CA PRO A 51 16.63 -1.35 5.14
C PRO A 51 17.76 -2.21 5.73
N VAL A 52 18.65 -1.57 6.50
CA VAL A 52 19.79 -2.25 7.13
C VAL A 52 19.75 -2.02 8.63
N TYR A 53 19.63 -3.10 9.40
CA TYR A 53 19.40 -3.05 10.85
C TYR A 53 20.48 -2.26 11.59
N ASP A 54 21.75 -2.59 11.34
CA ASP A 54 22.87 -1.95 12.03
C ASP A 54 22.95 -0.44 11.76
N VAL A 55 22.61 -0.02 10.53
CA VAL A 55 22.58 1.40 10.15
C VAL A 55 21.47 2.14 10.91
N TYR A 56 20.31 1.50 11.10
CA TYR A 56 19.19 2.11 11.81
C TYR A 56 19.41 2.16 13.31
N MET A 57 20.14 1.18 13.85
CA MET A 57 20.50 1.11 15.26
C MET A 57 21.71 1.95 15.65
N ALA A 58 22.51 2.42 14.69
CA ALA A 58 23.72 3.20 14.95
C ALA A 58 23.46 4.59 15.57
N ASN A 59 22.26 5.16 15.39
CA ASN A 59 21.90 6.49 15.90
C ASN A 59 21.26 6.44 17.29
N THR A 60 21.01 7.61 17.87
CA THR A 60 20.32 7.73 19.16
C THR A 60 18.95 7.04 19.06
N GLN A 61 18.67 6.06 19.93
CA GLN A 61 17.44 5.22 19.88
C GLN A 61 16.17 5.99 20.29
N ARG A 62 16.18 7.31 20.09
CA ARG A 62 15.06 8.24 20.25
C ARG A 62 14.48 8.64 18.89
N VAL A 63 15.11 8.24 17.79
CA VAL A 63 14.62 8.47 16.42
C VAL A 63 14.38 7.10 15.78
N ALA A 64 13.18 6.91 15.22
CA ALA A 64 12.81 5.74 14.45
C ALA A 64 12.39 6.16 13.03
N LEU A 65 12.79 5.37 12.03
CA LEU A 65 12.38 5.51 10.64
C LEU A 65 11.21 4.56 10.38
N ALA A 66 10.22 5.01 9.62
CA ALA A 66 9.07 4.22 9.18
C ALA A 66 8.75 4.54 7.72
N ASP A 67 7.94 3.70 7.06
CA ASP A 67 7.44 3.96 5.70
C ASP A 67 8.59 4.20 4.69
N ASP A 68 8.39 5.04 3.67
CA ASP A 68 9.40 5.44 2.68
C ASP A 68 10.68 6.05 3.30
N ALA A 69 10.64 6.54 4.55
CA ALA A 69 11.87 6.95 5.23
C ALA A 69 12.73 5.73 5.62
N ALA A 70 12.09 4.60 5.92
CA ALA A 70 12.74 3.34 6.27
C ALA A 70 12.92 2.37 5.09
N HIS A 71 12.02 2.29 4.11
CA HIS A 71 12.11 1.27 3.06
C HIS A 71 11.45 1.74 1.77
N PRO A 72 11.96 2.83 1.17
CA PRO A 72 11.42 3.32 -0.09
C PRO A 72 11.51 2.21 -1.15
N MET A 73 10.39 1.91 -1.78
CA MET A 73 10.24 0.85 -2.77
C MET A 73 9.48 1.35 -4.00
N SER A 74 9.66 0.71 -5.14
CA SER A 74 8.94 1.09 -6.35
C SER A 74 7.46 0.70 -6.31
N MET A 75 6.61 1.50 -6.97
CA MET A 75 5.16 1.37 -6.93
C MET A 75 4.59 0.20 -7.74
N PHE A 76 5.43 -0.60 -8.41
CA PHE A 76 4.98 -1.64 -9.34
C PHE A 76 4.29 -2.83 -8.67
N ARG A 77 4.42 -2.97 -7.34
CA ARG A 77 3.64 -3.94 -6.56
C ARG A 77 2.46 -3.35 -5.81
N GLY A 78 2.42 -2.03 -5.59
CA GLY A 78 1.35 -1.36 -4.86
C GLY A 78 1.25 -1.70 -3.36
N GLU A 79 2.33 -2.15 -2.73
CA GLU A 79 2.32 -2.61 -1.33
C GLU A 79 2.91 -1.60 -0.33
N GLY A 80 3.55 -0.53 -0.79
CA GLY A 80 4.23 0.46 0.07
C GLY A 80 3.34 1.01 1.18
N SER A 81 2.15 1.51 0.84
CA SER A 81 1.21 2.06 1.84
C SER A 81 0.74 1.02 2.86
N ASN A 82 0.64 -0.25 2.49
CA ASN A 82 0.27 -1.29 3.44
C ASN A 82 1.39 -1.52 4.45
N HIS A 83 2.64 -1.51 4.00
CA HIS A 83 3.80 -1.59 4.89
C HIS A 83 3.89 -0.39 5.82
N ALA A 84 3.64 0.82 5.32
CA ALA A 84 3.58 2.04 6.13
C ALA A 84 2.61 1.92 7.31
N ILE A 85 1.39 1.42 7.05
CA ILE A 85 0.37 1.24 8.08
C ILE A 85 0.80 0.20 9.12
N LEU A 86 1.38 -0.91 8.67
CA LEU A 86 1.89 -1.95 9.56
C LEU A 86 3.01 -1.43 10.45
N ASP A 87 3.93 -0.65 9.90
CA ASP A 87 5.03 -0.07 10.66
C ASP A 87 4.53 0.80 11.81
N VAL A 88 3.55 1.67 11.54
CA VAL A 88 2.93 2.51 12.59
C VAL A 88 2.29 1.63 13.65
N GLY A 89 1.59 0.56 13.25
CA GLY A 89 0.99 -0.39 14.18
C GLY A 89 2.02 -1.04 15.11
N VAL A 90 3.14 -1.52 14.57
CA VAL A 90 4.20 -2.16 15.33
C VAL A 90 4.91 -1.14 16.24
N LEU A 91 5.22 0.06 15.72
CA LEU A 91 5.86 1.10 16.49
C LEU A 91 5.00 1.55 17.68
N VAL A 92 3.70 1.79 17.45
CA VAL A 92 2.76 2.17 18.52
C VAL A 92 2.70 1.08 19.60
N ASN A 93 2.70 -0.20 19.21
CA ASN A 93 2.71 -1.30 20.17
C ASN A 93 3.97 -1.30 21.04
N GLU A 94 5.14 -1.12 20.42
CA GLU A 94 6.41 -1.04 21.15
C GLU A 94 6.51 0.19 22.05
N ILE A 95 6.01 1.35 21.61
CA ILE A 95 5.96 2.55 22.44
C ILE A 95 4.99 2.39 23.62
N ASN A 96 3.85 1.72 23.44
CA ASN A 96 2.95 1.43 24.55
C ASN A 96 3.63 0.59 25.64
N ASN A 97 4.46 -0.40 25.27
CA ASN A 97 5.26 -1.19 26.21
C ASN A 97 6.28 -0.34 26.99
N VAL A 98 6.80 0.72 26.37
CA VAL A 98 7.68 1.68 27.04
C VAL A 98 6.89 2.54 28.03
N VAL A 99 5.74 3.07 27.62
CA VAL A 99 4.88 3.92 28.46
C VAL A 99 4.36 3.14 29.68
N SER A 100 4.05 1.86 29.52
CA SER A 100 3.64 0.97 30.63
C SER A 100 4.81 0.51 31.52
N ASN A 101 6.03 0.97 31.26
CA ASN A 101 7.27 0.51 31.91
C ASN A 101 7.50 -1.01 31.79
N SER A 102 6.90 -1.66 30.80
CA SER A 102 7.06 -3.10 30.55
C SER A 102 8.33 -3.42 29.75
N LYS A 103 8.89 -2.43 29.04
CA LYS A 103 10.09 -2.59 28.20
C LYS A 103 10.90 -1.29 28.15
N PRO A 104 12.25 -1.32 28.19
CA PRO A 104 13.06 -0.12 27.98
C PRO A 104 13.00 0.36 26.53
N LEU A 105 13.07 1.68 26.31
CA LEU A 105 12.97 2.30 24.97
C LEU A 105 13.94 1.68 23.93
N LYS A 106 15.19 1.42 24.32
CA LYS A 106 16.19 0.83 23.42
C LYS A 106 15.75 -0.53 22.89
N GLU A 107 15.19 -1.37 23.75
CA GLU A 107 14.72 -2.70 23.38
C GLU A 107 13.47 -2.61 22.50
N ALA A 108 12.55 -1.70 22.83
CA ALA A 108 11.35 -1.43 22.04
C ALA A 108 11.66 -1.02 20.59
N ILE A 109 12.60 -0.07 20.39
CA ILE A 109 13.00 0.33 19.02
C ILE A 109 13.79 -0.79 18.32
N SER A 110 14.60 -1.55 19.05
CA SER A 110 15.28 -2.73 18.50
C SER A 110 14.28 -3.76 17.97
N ASP A 111 13.23 -4.07 18.75
CA ASP A 111 12.24 -5.07 18.39
C ASP A 111 11.33 -4.60 17.27
N TYR A 112 10.98 -3.30 17.25
CA TYR A 112 10.36 -2.66 16.09
C TYR A 112 11.17 -2.92 14.81
N TYR A 113 12.48 -2.65 14.80
CA TYR A 113 13.29 -2.89 13.61
C TYR A 113 13.52 -4.36 13.27
N LYS A 114 13.57 -5.26 14.27
CA LYS A 114 13.62 -6.71 14.02
C LYS A 114 12.37 -7.21 13.31
N GLU A 115 11.21 -6.57 13.52
CA GLU A 115 9.98 -6.88 12.79
C GLU A 115 9.99 -6.27 11.40
N ILE A 116 10.15 -4.95 11.27
CA ILE A 116 9.89 -4.30 9.97
C ILE A 116 10.93 -4.69 8.92
N ILE A 117 12.20 -4.88 9.29
CA ILE A 117 13.31 -4.99 8.33
C ILE A 117 13.19 -6.24 7.47
N PRO A 118 13.09 -7.48 8.02
CA PRO A 118 12.98 -8.68 7.18
C PRO A 118 11.74 -8.66 6.28
N ARG A 119 10.62 -8.11 6.78
CA ARG A 119 9.37 -7.99 6.04
C ARG A 119 9.51 -7.01 4.86
N THR A 120 10.12 -5.85 5.10
CA THR A 120 10.20 -4.77 4.11
C THR A 120 11.36 -4.95 3.13
N GLU A 121 12.44 -5.63 3.52
CA GLU A 121 13.48 -6.12 2.61
C GLU A 121 12.86 -6.97 1.48
N GLN A 122 12.09 -8.00 1.83
CA GLN A 122 11.40 -8.84 0.85
C GLN A 122 10.45 -8.03 -0.05
N ALA A 123 9.77 -7.03 0.52
CA ALA A 123 8.85 -6.18 -0.21
C ALA A 123 9.56 -5.26 -1.22
N VAL A 124 10.68 -4.65 -0.83
CA VAL A 124 11.53 -3.83 -1.70
C VAL A 124 12.06 -4.67 -2.86
N GLU A 125 12.64 -5.83 -2.58
CA GLU A 125 13.18 -6.73 -3.60
C GLU A 125 12.11 -7.23 -4.58
N ALA A 126 10.94 -7.62 -4.06
CA ALA A 126 9.84 -8.04 -4.90
C ALA A 126 9.31 -6.88 -5.76
N SER A 127 9.27 -5.66 -5.23
CA SER A 127 8.87 -4.46 -6.00
C SER A 127 9.87 -4.15 -7.11
N SER A 128 11.17 -4.26 -6.81
CA SER A 128 12.25 -4.11 -7.79
C SER A 128 12.15 -5.13 -8.94
N ARG A 129 11.86 -6.39 -8.61
CA ARG A 129 11.61 -7.44 -9.62
C ARG A 129 10.38 -7.13 -10.46
N ALA A 130 9.29 -6.67 -9.85
CA ALA A 130 8.08 -6.27 -10.58
C ALA A 130 8.35 -5.08 -11.52
N ALA A 131 9.14 -4.10 -11.07
CA ALA A 131 9.59 -2.97 -11.89
C ALA A 131 10.34 -3.46 -13.13
N THR A 132 11.31 -4.35 -12.91
CA THR A 132 12.13 -4.92 -13.98
C THR A 132 11.25 -5.65 -15.00
N ILE A 133 10.40 -6.57 -14.53
CA ILE A 133 9.50 -7.33 -15.40
C ILE A 133 8.58 -6.40 -16.21
N MET A 134 8.00 -5.38 -15.57
CA MET A 134 7.11 -4.43 -16.24
C MET A 134 7.79 -3.69 -17.39
N HIS A 135 9.09 -3.40 -17.25
CA HIS A 135 9.85 -2.65 -18.24
C HIS A 135 10.57 -3.51 -19.28
N THR A 136 10.88 -4.77 -18.98
CA THR A 136 11.66 -5.64 -19.89
C THR A 136 10.89 -6.81 -20.47
N ASN A 137 9.78 -7.24 -19.83
CA ASN A 137 9.05 -8.45 -20.21
C ASN A 137 7.52 -8.29 -20.05
N PRO A 138 6.82 -7.78 -21.09
CA PRO A 138 5.37 -7.59 -21.06
C PRO A 138 4.58 -8.87 -20.74
N GLU A 139 5.02 -10.04 -21.21
CA GLU A 139 4.36 -11.33 -20.93
C GLU A 139 4.54 -11.77 -19.47
N GLY A 140 5.67 -11.42 -18.86
CA GLY A 140 5.94 -11.67 -17.44
C GLY A 140 4.98 -10.94 -16.50
N ILE A 141 4.38 -9.83 -16.95
CA ILE A 141 3.36 -9.11 -16.17
C ILE A 141 2.13 -10.00 -15.95
N ARG A 142 1.67 -10.71 -17.00
CA ARG A 142 0.49 -11.58 -16.91
C ARG A 142 0.73 -12.70 -15.90
N GLN A 143 1.88 -13.36 -15.98
CA GLN A 143 2.25 -14.40 -15.02
C GLN A 143 2.28 -13.87 -13.58
N MET A 144 2.91 -12.71 -13.36
CA MET A 144 2.97 -12.09 -12.02
C MET A 144 1.57 -11.78 -11.46
N MET A 145 0.65 -11.30 -12.31
CA MET A 145 -0.74 -11.04 -11.90
C MET A 145 -1.49 -12.34 -11.57
N GLU A 146 -1.29 -13.39 -12.37
CA GLU A 146 -1.91 -14.71 -12.15
C GLU A 146 -1.44 -15.38 -10.85
N GLU A 147 -0.14 -15.33 -10.57
CA GLU A 147 0.45 -15.83 -9.33
C GLU A 147 -0.14 -15.12 -8.11
N ARG A 148 -0.26 -13.79 -8.15
CA ARG A 148 -0.89 -13.01 -7.07
C ARG A 148 -2.37 -13.34 -6.91
N ALA A 149 -3.11 -13.44 -8.00
CA ALA A 149 -4.51 -13.86 -7.96
C ALA A 149 -4.66 -15.27 -7.34
N ALA A 150 -3.72 -16.19 -7.61
CA ALA A 150 -3.70 -17.52 -7.00
C ALA A 150 -3.46 -17.45 -5.48
N LEU A 151 -2.52 -16.63 -5.02
CA LEU A 151 -2.27 -16.43 -3.59
C LEU A 151 -3.50 -15.84 -2.88
N VAL A 152 -4.12 -14.81 -3.46
CA VAL A 152 -5.35 -14.20 -2.92
C VAL A 152 -6.48 -15.23 -2.83
N ARG A 153 -6.67 -16.05 -3.87
CA ARG A 153 -7.68 -17.13 -3.87
C ARG A 153 -7.42 -18.19 -2.80
N LYS A 154 -6.16 -18.44 -2.46
CA LYS A 154 -5.79 -19.39 -1.39
C LYS A 154 -5.98 -18.78 0.00
N ALA A 155 -5.71 -17.49 0.15
CA ALA A 155 -5.79 -16.77 1.42
C ALA A 155 -7.23 -16.39 1.81
N LEU A 156 -8.09 -16.09 0.83
CA LEU A 156 -9.50 -15.82 1.12
C LEU A 156 -10.24 -17.12 1.47
N PRO A 157 -11.05 -17.12 2.55
CA PRO A 157 -11.97 -18.21 2.80
C PRO A 157 -12.90 -18.35 1.58
N ARG A 158 -13.12 -19.60 1.13
CA ARG A 158 -14.07 -19.83 0.04
C ARG A 158 -15.45 -19.40 0.55
N ALA A 159 -16.28 -18.84 -0.33
CA ALA A 159 -17.59 -18.30 0.07
C ALA A 159 -18.47 -19.30 0.86
N LYS A 160 -18.28 -20.60 0.62
CA LYS A 160 -18.95 -21.70 1.33
C LYS A 160 -18.46 -21.95 2.77
N ASP A 161 -17.26 -21.49 3.10
CA ASP A 161 -16.59 -21.66 4.38
C ASP A 161 -16.84 -20.43 5.31
N LEU A 162 -17.57 -19.41 4.81
CA LEU A 162 -17.99 -18.23 5.59
C LEU A 162 -19.23 -18.54 6.45
N PRO A 163 -19.34 -17.96 7.67
CA PRO A 163 -20.52 -18.09 8.51
C PRO A 163 -21.80 -17.69 7.76
N ARG A 164 -22.89 -18.47 7.92
CA ARG A 164 -24.20 -18.12 7.35
C ARG A 164 -24.61 -16.72 7.84
N GLY A 165 -24.70 -15.77 6.90
CA GLY A 165 -25.00 -14.36 7.19
C GLY A 165 -23.84 -13.39 6.97
N PHE A 166 -22.60 -13.87 6.77
CA PHE A 166 -21.48 -13.03 6.38
C PHE A 166 -21.69 -12.54 4.94
N LYS A 167 -22.08 -11.27 4.80
CA LYS A 167 -22.15 -10.60 3.51
C LYS A 167 -20.78 -9.98 3.25
N PHE A 168 -20.09 -10.44 2.21
CA PHE A 168 -19.12 -9.56 1.55
C PHE A 168 -19.85 -8.26 1.24
N PHE A 169 -19.24 -7.11 1.61
CA PHE A 169 -19.86 -5.78 1.51
C PHE A 169 -20.74 -5.71 0.26
N PRO A 170 -22.03 -5.32 0.39
CA PRO A 170 -22.93 -5.33 -0.74
C PRO A 170 -22.31 -4.51 -1.88
N SER A 171 -22.21 -5.13 -3.05
CA SER A 171 -21.88 -4.42 -4.28
C SER A 171 -22.80 -3.21 -4.36
N ILE A 172 -22.23 -2.01 -4.30
CA ILE A 172 -22.98 -0.76 -4.40
C ILE A 172 -23.67 -0.83 -5.76
N LYS A 173 -24.99 -1.02 -5.75
CA LYS A 173 -25.79 -1.00 -6.98
C LYS A 173 -25.54 0.34 -7.67
N ARG A 174 -25.16 0.29 -8.95
CA ARG A 174 -25.10 1.44 -9.86
C ARG A 174 -26.34 2.32 -9.65
N SER A 175 -26.17 3.48 -9.02
CA SER A 175 -27.19 4.52 -9.05
C SER A 175 -26.97 5.34 -10.32
N ASN A 176 -28.05 5.57 -11.08
CA ASN A 176 -28.07 6.35 -12.32
C ASN A 176 -27.89 7.86 -12.07
N SER A 177 -27.12 8.25 -11.06
CA SER A 177 -26.83 9.64 -10.73
C SER A 177 -25.38 9.93 -11.12
N THR A 178 -25.23 10.74 -12.17
CA THR A 178 -23.99 11.38 -12.62
C THR A 178 -23.22 12.04 -11.47
N SER A 179 -22.32 11.30 -10.85
CA SER A 179 -21.17 11.84 -10.14
C SER A 179 -19.97 10.92 -10.41
N TYR A 180 -19.03 11.47 -11.17
CA TYR A 180 -17.80 10.87 -11.68
C TYR A 180 -17.01 10.11 -10.61
N PHE A 181 -17.14 8.79 -10.54
CA PHE A 181 -16.14 7.87 -9.97
C PHE A 181 -16.45 6.44 -10.45
N ASP A 182 -16.33 6.23 -11.76
CA ASP A 182 -16.33 4.88 -12.34
C ASP A 182 -14.96 4.24 -12.10
N CYS A 183 -14.82 3.54 -10.97
CA CYS A 183 -13.70 2.65 -10.73
C CYS A 183 -13.99 1.31 -11.42
N ILE A 184 -13.21 1.00 -12.45
CA ILE A 184 -13.16 -0.29 -13.14
C ILE A 184 -12.98 -1.39 -12.08
N PHE A 185 -13.98 -2.27 -12.00
CA PHE A 185 -13.90 -3.53 -11.27
C PHE A 185 -13.06 -4.49 -12.13
N ASP A 186 -11.80 -4.66 -11.78
CA ASP A 186 -11.04 -5.86 -12.18
C ASP A 186 -10.34 -6.45 -10.95
N SER A 187 -10.30 -7.77 -10.92
CA SER A 187 -10.46 -8.62 -9.73
C SER A 187 -9.17 -8.82 -8.92
N THR A 188 -8.23 -7.88 -8.97
CA THR A 188 -6.82 -8.16 -8.61
C THR A 188 -6.29 -7.28 -7.48
N LEU A 189 -7.12 -6.46 -6.85
CA LEU A 189 -6.63 -5.50 -5.85
C LEU A 189 -7.65 -5.33 -4.73
N LEU A 190 -7.41 -5.99 -3.59
CA LEU A 190 -7.99 -5.55 -2.33
C LEU A 190 -7.22 -4.28 -1.90
N ILE A 191 -7.41 -3.18 -2.63
CA ILE A 191 -7.20 -1.85 -2.07
C ILE A 191 -8.23 -1.75 -0.96
N ILE A 192 -7.80 -1.83 0.29
CA ILE A 192 -8.56 -1.25 1.39
C ILE A 192 -8.72 0.21 0.99
N ARG A 193 -9.95 0.56 0.61
CA ARG A 193 -10.37 1.87 0.13
C ARG A 193 -10.27 2.87 1.29
N ALA A 194 -9.06 3.26 1.66
CA ALA A 194 -8.81 4.40 2.53
C ALA A 194 -8.79 5.67 1.66
N SER A 195 -9.93 5.99 1.06
CA SER A 195 -10.15 7.35 0.55
C SER A 195 -10.27 8.25 1.79
N PHE A 196 -9.18 8.95 2.10
CA PHE A 196 -9.07 9.96 3.13
C PHE A 196 -10.09 11.07 2.91
N ILE A 197 -11.26 10.96 3.55
CA ILE A 197 -12.15 12.10 3.83
C ILE A 197 -12.71 11.89 5.25
N HIS A 198 -12.31 12.79 6.16
CA HIS A 198 -12.72 12.92 7.57
C HIS A 198 -12.25 11.82 8.55
N ALA A 199 -11.20 12.15 9.31
CA ALA A 199 -10.59 11.35 10.38
C ALA A 199 -11.60 10.79 11.41
N SER A 200 -12.72 11.47 11.66
CA SER A 200 -13.74 11.04 12.62
C SER A 200 -14.57 9.83 12.15
N SER A 201 -14.76 9.63 10.84
CA SER A 201 -15.54 8.49 10.31
C SER A 201 -14.70 7.21 10.24
N VAL A 202 -13.38 7.35 10.11
CA VAL A 202 -12.42 6.25 10.03
C VAL A 202 -12.30 5.52 11.37
N ILE A 203 -12.27 6.24 12.48
CA ILE A 203 -12.18 5.64 13.83
C ILE A 203 -13.44 4.82 14.15
N SER A 204 -14.62 5.33 13.78
CA SER A 204 -15.89 4.60 13.96
C SER A 204 -16.00 3.36 13.07
N LYS A 205 -15.42 3.38 11.86
CA LYS A 205 -15.37 2.22 10.96
C LYS A 205 -14.29 1.21 11.32
N LEU A 206 -13.14 1.64 11.85
CA LEU A 206 -12.16 0.73 12.45
C LEU A 206 -12.74 0.03 13.68
N LYS A 207 -13.48 0.75 14.55
CA LYS A 207 -14.23 0.14 15.67
C LYS A 207 -15.16 -0.99 15.21
N PHE A 208 -15.87 -0.79 14.10
CA PHE A 208 -16.76 -1.79 13.52
C PHE A 208 -16.00 -3.00 12.94
N MET A 209 -14.88 -2.79 12.24
CA MET A 209 -14.07 -3.89 11.68
C MET A 209 -13.36 -4.74 12.75
N ILE A 210 -12.97 -4.14 13.87
CA ILE A 210 -12.32 -4.80 15.02
C ILE A 210 -13.34 -5.55 15.89
N SER A 211 -14.60 -5.09 15.93
CA SER A 211 -15.71 -5.77 16.59
C SER A 211 -16.01 -7.14 15.97
N ASP A 212 -16.00 -7.23 14.63
CA ASP A 212 -16.57 -8.37 13.91
C ASP A 212 -15.55 -9.46 13.49
N ASN A 213 -14.24 -9.20 13.61
CA ASN A 213 -13.17 -10.12 13.17
C ASN A 213 -12.16 -10.48 14.28
N SER A 214 -12.64 -10.83 15.46
CA SER A 214 -11.84 -11.20 16.64
C SER A 214 -10.94 -12.43 16.45
N SER A 215 -11.05 -13.17 15.35
CA SER A 215 -10.30 -14.39 15.06
C SER A 215 -9.10 -14.23 14.09
N LEU A 216 -8.94 -13.06 13.47
CA LEU A 216 -7.92 -12.82 12.43
C LEU A 216 -6.65 -12.13 12.92
N PHE A 217 -6.64 -11.67 14.17
CA PHE A 217 -5.51 -10.98 14.81
C PHE A 217 -5.25 -11.61 16.18
N SER A 218 -3.99 -11.70 16.60
CA SER A 218 -3.68 -12.21 17.93
C SER A 218 -4.37 -11.37 19.00
N SER A 219 -4.75 -12.00 20.12
CA SER A 219 -5.46 -11.35 21.23
C SER A 219 -4.73 -10.10 21.76
N GLU A 220 -3.41 -10.06 21.60
CA GLU A 220 -2.54 -8.95 22.00
C GLU A 220 -2.68 -7.73 21.08
N ILE A 221 -2.70 -7.92 19.75
CA ILE A 221 -2.91 -6.84 18.77
C ILE A 221 -4.30 -6.20 18.97
N MET A 222 -5.31 -7.02 19.23
CA MET A 222 -6.68 -6.54 19.46
C MET A 222 -6.84 -5.75 20.76
N SER A 223 -6.05 -6.07 21.78
CA SER A 223 -6.01 -5.35 23.06
C SER A 223 -5.35 -3.98 22.90
N SER A 224 -4.20 -3.92 22.22
CA SER A 224 -3.47 -2.68 21.96
C SER A 224 -4.28 -1.69 21.12
N VAL A 225 -4.98 -2.17 20.08
CA VAL A 225 -5.79 -1.30 19.21
C VAL A 225 -7.08 -0.84 19.92
N LYS A 226 -7.73 -1.68 20.72
CA LYS A 226 -8.89 -1.25 21.54
C LYS A 226 -8.52 -0.16 22.54
N THR A 227 -7.35 -0.28 23.16
CA THR A 227 -6.85 0.70 24.13
C THR A 227 -6.53 2.05 23.48
N TYR A 228 -5.91 2.03 22.29
CA TYR A 228 -5.62 3.23 21.50
C TYR A 228 -6.89 3.99 21.08
N ILE A 229 -7.95 3.24 20.73
CA ILE A 229 -9.24 3.80 20.30
C ILE A 229 -10.07 4.32 21.49
N HIS A 230 -9.92 3.75 22.69
CA HIS A 230 -10.72 4.15 23.85
C HIS A 230 -10.20 5.44 24.53
N ASN A 231 -8.90 5.71 24.45
CA ASN A 231 -8.25 6.80 25.18
C ASN A 231 -8.17 8.14 24.44
N GLY A 232 -8.73 8.26 23.23
CA GLY A 232 -9.11 9.55 22.63
C GLY A 232 -8.04 10.64 22.63
N LEU A 233 -6.80 10.34 22.22
CA LEU A 233 -5.81 11.37 21.91
C LEU A 233 -5.87 11.68 20.41
N CYS A 234 -6.28 12.92 20.14
CA CYS A 234 -6.64 13.52 18.84
C CYS A 234 -5.60 13.35 17.72
#